data_AF-A0A939JTK1-F1
#
_entry.id   AF-A0A939JTK1-F1
#
_cell.length_a   1.000
_cell.length_b   1.000
_cell.length_c   1.000
_cell.angle_alpha   90.00
_cell.angle_beta   90.00
_cell.angle_gamma   90.00
#
_symmetry.space_group_name_H-M   'P 1'
#
loop_
_entity.id
_entity.type
_entity.pdbx_description
1 polymer ?
#
loop_
_entity_poly.entity_id
_entity_poly.type
_entity_poly.pdbx_seq_one_letter_code
_entity_poly.pdbx_strand_id
1 'polypeptide(L)'
;MAGEEKILHVRVTAADTRALRNLLRDERLDVGGGPAPTPGPGDERSIEAFVTEEKALGLEREDVAVHVLGDATAIGRARQEEVGTGDRFADPGIVPHGLGQKVKDQSREG
;
A
#
# COMPACT_ATOMS: atom_id res chain seq x y z
N MET A 1 25.28 -11.41 -8.17
CA MET A 1 23.84 -11.70 -8.35
C MET A 1 23.12 -10.70 -7.46
N ALA A 2 22.40 -9.73 -8.03
CA ALA A 2 21.52 -8.90 -7.23
C ALA A 2 20.36 -9.81 -6.78
N GLY A 3 20.26 -10.11 -5.49
CA GLY A 3 19.06 -10.75 -4.97
C GLY A 3 17.86 -9.87 -5.33
N GLU A 4 16.72 -10.47 -5.68
CA GLU A 4 15.49 -9.70 -5.88
C GLU A 4 15.24 -8.83 -4.66
N GLU A 5 15.23 -7.51 -4.85
CA GLU A 5 15.07 -6.54 -3.76
C GLU A 5 13.64 -6.67 -3.21
N LYS A 6 13.53 -7.16 -1.97
CA LYS A 6 12.24 -7.39 -1.33
C LYS A 6 11.69 -6.07 -0.79
N ILE A 7 10.40 -5.86 -1.00
CA ILE A 7 9.65 -4.76 -0.40
C ILE A 7 8.99 -5.27 0.87
N LEU A 8 9.38 -4.66 1.98
CA LEU A 8 8.80 -4.87 3.30
C LEU A 8 7.66 -3.89 3.53
N HIS A 9 6.55 -4.40 4.07
CA HIS A 9 5.53 -3.58 4.72
C HIS A 9 5.97 -3.38 6.17
N VAL A 10 6.19 -2.12 6.56
CA VAL A 10 6.68 -1.76 7.89
C VAL A 10 5.75 -0.77 8.57
N ARG A 11 5.70 -0.82 9.90
CA ARG A 11 5.18 0.24 10.74
C ARG A 11 6.35 1.03 11.30
N VAL A 12 6.36 2.33 11.00
CA VAL A 12 7.34 3.27 11.53
C VAL A 12 6.67 4.07 12.63
N THR A 13 7.23 4.02 13.84
CA THR A 13 6.74 4.75 15.01
C THR A 13 7.76 5.80 15.41
N ALA A 14 7.38 7.07 15.35
CA ALA A 14 8.19 8.17 15.84
C ALA A 14 7.72 8.61 17.24
N ALA A 15 8.65 9.17 18.03
CA ALA A 15 8.38 9.66 19.37
C ALA A 15 7.28 10.73 19.43
N ASP A 16 7.17 11.57 18.39
CA ASP A 16 6.15 12.60 18.27
C ASP A 16 5.86 12.99 16.80
N THR A 17 4.93 13.94 16.63
CA THR A 17 4.54 14.44 15.30
C THR A 17 5.66 15.18 14.57
N ARG A 18 6.55 15.87 15.30
CA ARG A 18 7.68 16.61 14.72
C ARG A 18 8.74 15.63 14.21
N ALA A 19 9.08 14.61 15.00
CA ALA A 19 9.98 13.54 14.60
C ALA A 19 9.47 12.84 13.33
N LEU A 20 8.19 12.44 13.29
CA LEU A 20 7.60 11.83 12.11
C LEU A 20 7.63 12.76 10.89
N ARG A 21 7.35 14.05 11.09
CA ARG A 21 7.37 15.04 10.01
C ARG A 21 8.77 15.25 9.44
N ASN A 22 9.79 15.29 10.29
CA ASN A 22 11.18 15.40 9.87
C ASN A 22 11.57 14.16 9.08
N LEU A 23 11.23 12.97 9.58
CA LEU A 23 11.47 11.71 8.88
C LEU A 23 10.90 11.72 7.46
N LEU A 24 9.61 12.06 7.31
CA LEU A 24 8.94 12.08 6.00
C LEU A 24 9.44 13.18 5.05
N ARG A 25 10.10 14.20 5.61
CA ARG A 25 10.74 15.25 4.80
C ARG A 25 12.10 14.79 4.30
N ASP A 26 12.88 14.15 5.16
CA ASP A 26 14.23 13.70 4.86
C ASP A 26 14.21 12.45 3.97
N GLU A 27 13.24 11.57 4.21
CA GLU A 27 13.06 10.30 3.54
C GLU A 27 11.81 10.30 2.67
N ARG A 28 11.98 10.03 1.37
CA ARG A 28 10.84 9.75 0.48
C ARG A 28 10.36 8.32 0.68
N LEU A 29 9.43 8.14 1.61
CA LEU A 29 8.78 6.85 1.88
C LEU A 29 7.51 6.70 1.05
N ASP A 30 7.27 5.49 0.56
CA ASP A 30 5.96 5.09 0.03
C ASP A 30 5.06 4.69 1.20
N VAL A 31 3.98 5.44 1.45
CA VAL A 31 3.20 5.37 2.68
C VAL A 31 1.81 4.80 2.45
N GLY A 32 1.44 3.81 3.28
CA GLY A 32 0.12 3.21 3.35
C GLY A 32 -0.80 3.99 4.26
N GLY A 33 -1.32 5.13 3.80
CA GLY A 33 -2.26 5.97 4.56
C GLY A 33 -1.61 7.10 5.36
N GLY A 34 -2.36 7.63 6.34
CA GLY A 34 -1.95 8.80 7.12
C GLY A 34 -1.38 8.43 8.50
N PRO A 35 -0.65 9.35 9.15
CA PRO A 35 -0.18 9.17 10.52
C PRO A 35 -1.33 8.87 11.50
N ALA A 36 -1.11 7.90 12.38
CA ALA A 36 -2.03 7.51 13.44
C ALA A 36 -1.35 7.58 14.82
N PRO A 37 -2.08 7.96 15.89
CA PRO A 37 -1.56 7.83 17.25
C PRO A 37 -1.31 6.35 17.58
N THR A 38 -0.25 6.06 18.35
CA THR A 38 -0.08 4.73 18.93
C THR A 38 -0.97 4.57 20.18
N PRO A 39 -1.34 3.33 20.54
CA PRO A 39 -2.05 3.09 21.80
C PRO A 39 -1.14 3.41 23.00
N GLY A 40 -1.56 4.35 23.84
CA GLY A 40 -0.84 4.71 25.06
C GLY A 40 -1.03 6.19 25.43
N PRO A 41 -0.47 6.63 26.57
CA PRO A 41 -0.53 8.03 26.99
C PRO A 41 0.49 8.95 26.29
N GLY A 42 1.37 8.40 25.45
CA GLY A 42 2.44 9.14 24.78
C GLY A 42 1.99 9.92 23.55
N ASP A 43 2.88 10.78 23.04
CA ASP A 43 2.65 11.59 21.83
C ASP A 43 3.09 10.89 20.54
N GLU A 44 3.47 9.63 20.65
CA GLU A 44 3.97 8.79 19.58
C GLU A 44 2.99 8.76 18.39
N ARG A 45 3.59 8.75 17.19
CA ARG A 45 2.87 8.70 15.92
C ARG A 45 3.44 7.60 15.06
N SER A 46 2.56 6.77 14.52
CA SER A 46 2.91 5.69 13.62
C SER A 46 2.40 5.94 12.21
N ILE A 47 3.11 5.42 11.23
CA ILE A 47 2.67 5.35 9.83
C ILE A 47 3.10 4.00 9.26
N GLU A 48 2.32 3.48 8.33
CA GLU A 48 2.71 2.29 7.58
C GLU A 48 3.41 2.70 6.29
N ALA A 49 4.47 2.00 5.92
CA ALA A 49 5.28 2.29 4.74
C ALA A 49 5.74 1.02 4.04
N PHE A 50 6.10 1.16 2.77
CA PHE A 50 6.65 0.11 1.92
C PHE A 50 8.06 0.49 1.53
N VAL A 51 9.04 -0.31 1.95
CA VAL A 51 10.46 0.01 1.83
C VAL A 51 11.28 -1.23 1.51
N THR A 52 12.47 -1.05 0.94
CA THR A 52 13.42 -2.15 0.76
C THR A 52 14.01 -2.59 2.11
N GLU A 53 14.56 -3.79 2.19
CA GLU A 53 15.23 -4.28 3.41
C GLU A 53 16.36 -3.34 3.86
N GLU A 54 17.18 -2.85 2.93
CA GLU A 54 18.26 -1.90 3.22
C GLU A 54 17.71 -0.58 3.78
N LYS A 55 16.63 -0.07 3.17
CA LYS A 55 16.01 1.17 3.63
C LYS A 55 15.39 1.03 5.01
N ALA A 56 14.76 -0.11 5.32
CA ALA A 56 14.20 -0.38 6.64
C ALA A 56 15.27 -0.28 7.75
N LEU A 57 16.46 -0.85 7.51
CA LEU A 57 17.58 -0.78 8.45
C LEU A 57 18.10 0.66 8.66
N GLY A 58 18.07 1.48 7.61
CA GLY A 58 18.50 2.88 7.68
C GLY A 58 17.49 3.83 8.34
N LEU A 59 16.25 3.38 8.58
CA LEU A 59 15.20 4.21 9.16
C LEU A 59 15.25 4.24 10.70
N GLU A 60 15.77 3.19 11.34
CA GLU A 60 15.92 3.12 12.80
C GLU A 60 16.89 4.19 13.30
N ARG A 61 16.43 4.99 14.27
CA ARG A 61 17.17 6.10 14.90
C ARG A 61 16.63 6.36 16.30
N GLU A 62 17.28 7.21 17.07
CA GLU A 62 16.96 7.46 18.48
C GLU A 62 15.48 7.79 18.74
N ASP A 63 14.81 8.51 17.82
CA ASP A 63 13.42 8.95 17.93
C ASP A 63 12.45 8.20 17.00
N VAL A 64 12.90 7.14 16.33
CA VAL A 64 12.08 6.35 15.38
C VAL A 64 12.39 4.86 15.49
N ALA A 65 11.34 4.08 15.79
CA ALA A 65 11.34 2.63 15.76
C ALA A 65 10.68 2.10 14.47
N VAL A 66 11.19 0.99 13.94
CA VAL A 66 10.65 0.30 12.77
C VAL A 66 10.24 -1.12 13.14
N HIS A 67 9.02 -1.50 12.78
CA HIS A 67 8.50 -2.85 12.97
C HIS A 67 8.08 -3.43 11.63
N VAL A 68 8.66 -4.56 11.24
CA VAL A 68 8.28 -5.26 10.01
C VAL A 68 6.92 -5.94 10.22
N LEU A 69 5.93 -5.58 9.40
CA LEU A 69 4.60 -6.18 9.39
C LEU A 69 4.52 -7.36 8.43
N GLY A 70 5.30 -7.36 7.34
CA GLY A 70 5.39 -8.49 6.42
C GLY A 70 6.21 -8.23 5.16
N ASP A 71 6.36 -9.28 4.33
CA ASP A 71 6.96 -9.22 2.99
C ASP A 71 5.86 -8.92 1.96
N ALA A 72 5.79 -7.66 1.52
CA ALA A 72 4.79 -7.21 0.56
C ALA A 72 5.03 -7.82 -0.83
N THR A 73 6.29 -8.10 -1.19
CA THR A 73 6.64 -8.77 -2.45
C THR A 73 6.10 -10.20 -2.48
N ALA A 74 6.24 -10.96 -1.38
CA ALA A 74 5.70 -12.31 -1.27
C ALA A 74 4.17 -12.32 -1.31
N ILE A 75 3.52 -11.42 -0.58
CA ILE A 75 2.04 -11.29 -0.59
C ILE A 75 1.55 -10.91 -1.99
N GLY A 76 2.23 -9.98 -2.67
CA GLY A 76 1.90 -9.56 -4.03
C GLY A 76 1.98 -10.71 -5.03
N ARG A 77 3.05 -11.52 -4.96
CA ARG A 77 3.21 -12.71 -5.82
C ARG A 77 2.11 -13.73 -5.58
N ALA A 78 1.81 -14.06 -4.32
CA ALA A 78 0.73 -14.99 -3.99
C ALA A 78 -0.64 -14.52 -4.52
N ARG A 79 -0.94 -13.22 -4.43
CA ARG A 79 -2.20 -12.67 -4.97
C ARG A 79 -2.25 -12.65 -6.50
N GLN A 80 -1.12 -12.54 -7.17
CA GLN A 80 -1.08 -12.62 -8.63
C GLN A 80 -1.40 -14.03 -9.13
N GLU A 81 -1.08 -15.07 -8.36
CA GLU A 81 -1.45 -16.46 -8.67
C GLU A 81 -2.98 -16.68 -8.62
N GLU A 82 -3.71 -15.86 -7.85
CA GLU A 82 -5.18 -15.89 -7.78
C GLU A 82 -5.85 -15.26 -9.02
N VAL A 83 -5.12 -14.43 -9.77
CA VAL A 83 -5.65 -13.78 -10.96
C VAL A 83 -5.62 -14.78 -12.12
N GLY A 84 -6.81 -15.25 -12.52
CA GLY A 84 -6.94 -16.13 -13.68
C GLY A 84 -6.26 -15.52 -14.93
N THR A 85 -5.55 -16.34 -15.69
CA THR A 85 -4.73 -15.93 -16.86
C THR A 85 -5.54 -15.51 -18.09
N GLY A 86 -6.86 -15.41 -17.97
CA GLY A 86 -7.76 -15.09 -19.08
C GLY A 86 -7.86 -13.59 -19.32
N ASP A 87 -7.76 -13.19 -20.59
CA ASP A 87 -8.13 -11.85 -21.01
C ASP A 87 -9.66 -11.77 -21.13
N ARG A 88 -10.28 -11.04 -20.19
CA ARG A 88 -11.73 -10.82 -20.14
C ARG A 88 -12.28 -10.01 -21.32
N PHE A 89 -11.41 -9.52 -22.20
CA PHE A 89 -11.73 -8.75 -23.39
C PHE A 89 -11.25 -9.42 -24.70
N ALA A 90 -10.76 -10.66 -24.65
CA ALA A 90 -10.24 -11.36 -25.83
C ALA A 90 -11.31 -11.61 -26.91
N ASP A 91 -12.58 -11.66 -26.54
CA ASP A 91 -13.70 -11.75 -27.48
C ASP A 91 -14.47 -10.42 -27.52
N PRO A 92 -14.39 -9.65 -28.63
CA PRO A 92 -15.11 -8.38 -28.76
C PRO A 92 -16.63 -8.53 -28.78
N GLY A 93 -17.16 -9.76 -28.91
CA GLY A 93 -18.58 -10.07 -28.88
C GLY A 93 -19.16 -10.39 -27.50
N ILE A 94 -18.33 -10.61 -26.46
CA ILE A 94 -18.78 -10.96 -25.11
C ILE A 94 -18.70 -9.73 -24.20
N VAL A 95 -19.85 -9.23 -23.75
CA VAL A 95 -19.92 -8.18 -22.73
C VAL A 95 -19.71 -8.81 -21.35
N PRO A 96 -18.67 -8.40 -20.59
CA PRO A 96 -18.48 -8.88 -19.21
C PRO A 96 -19.72 -8.67 -18.33
N HIS A 97 -20.11 -9.72 -17.60
CA HIS A 97 -21.17 -9.62 -16.59
C HIS A 97 -20.78 -8.57 -15.53
N GLY A 98 -21.67 -7.60 -15.30
CA GLY A 98 -21.45 -6.49 -14.35
C GLY A 98 -21.20 -5.12 -15.00
N LEU A 99 -21.00 -5.05 -16.32
CA LEU A 99 -21.13 -3.79 -17.05
C LEU A 99 -22.63 -3.52 -17.23
N GLY A 100 -23.22 -2.74 -16.31
CA GLY A 100 -24.62 -2.36 -16.38
C GLY A 100 -24.95 -1.80 -17.76
N GLN A 101 -25.81 -2.49 -18.51
CA GLN A 101 -26.37 -1.94 -19.74
C GLN A 101 -27.18 -0.72 -19.37
N LYS A 102 -26.73 0.47 -19.80
CA LYS A 102 -27.56 1.68 -19.75
C LYS A 102 -28.60 1.55 -20.86
N VAL A 103 -29.70 0.85 -20.57
CA VAL A 103 -30.89 0.88 -21.42
C VAL A 103 -31.34 2.34 -21.53
N LYS A 104 -31.27 2.90 -22.75
CA LYS A 104 -31.90 4.18 -23.04
C LYS A 104 -33.39 3.95 -22.96
N ASP A 105 -34.02 4.51 -21.93
CA ASP A 105 -35.47 4.59 -21.83
C ASP A 105 -36.00 5.39 -23.03
N GLN A 106 -36.57 4.69 -24.01
CA GLN A 106 -37.36 5.31 -25.06
C GLN A 106 -38.81 5.34 -24.60
N SER A 107 -39.13 6.29 -23.72
CA SER A 107 -40.52 6.70 -23.48
C SER A 107 -40.61 8.22 -23.32
N ARG A 108 -40.62 8.93 -24.45
CA ARG A 108 -41.24 10.25 -24.55
C ARG A 108 -41.74 10.54 -25.97
N GLU A 109 -42.89 9.96 -26.28
CA GLU A 109 -43.86 10.41 -27.28
C GLU A 109 -45.23 9.96 -26.72
N GLY A 110 -46.25 10.78 -26.51
CA GLY A 110 -46.47 12.23 -26.62
C GLY A 110 -47.68 12.60 -25.78
#